data_AF-A0A2V6SCR3-F1
#
_entry.id   AF-A0A2V6SCR3-F1
#
_cell.length_a   1.000
_cell.length_b   1.000
_cell.length_c   1.000
_cell.angle_alpha   90.00
_cell.angle_beta   90.00
_cell.angle_gamma   90.00
#
_symmetry.space_group_name_H-M   'P 1'
#
loop_
_entity.id
_entity.type
_entity.pdbx_description
1 polymer ?
#
loop_
_entity_poly.entity_id
_entity_poly.type
_entity_poly.pdbx_seq_one_letter_code
_entity_poly.pdbx_strand_id
1 'polypeptide(L)'
;MTKEPRHPKAQDTVGRRRRSAPWLLGGGIALLAAIVVGVYVYRAAADLPGQRFPDQGNRHVQTFSEAIPPYNSDPPTSGPHMPYIAPWGIHTEPIPRQLQVHNLEDGGVMVQYHCPQGCPDLVAKLTAIVSSYDRQVILAPYPAMKTRIVLTAWTRLDAFDEVDESRIRRFIRAYRGIDHHPG
;
A
#
# COMPACT_ATOMS: atom_id res chain seq x y z
N MET A 1 24.40 -93.41 -26.04
CA MET A 1 23.32 -92.92 -25.15
C MET A 1 23.80 -91.62 -24.51
N THR A 2 23.01 -90.60 -24.69
CA THR A 2 23.17 -89.18 -24.36
C THR A 2 23.13 -88.90 -22.85
N LYS A 3 23.88 -87.89 -22.37
CA LYS A 3 23.33 -86.64 -21.81
C LYS A 3 24.41 -85.66 -21.29
N GLU A 4 24.10 -84.40 -21.54
CA GLU A 4 24.76 -83.11 -21.28
C GLU A 4 25.13 -82.77 -19.82
N PRO A 5 25.98 -81.72 -19.64
CA PRO A 5 26.48 -81.28 -18.34
C PRO A 5 25.50 -80.36 -17.60
N ARG A 6 25.58 -80.30 -16.27
CA ARG A 6 24.85 -79.33 -15.45
C ARG A 6 25.80 -78.34 -14.76
N HIS A 7 25.76 -77.10 -15.22
CA HIS A 7 26.26 -75.91 -14.50
C HIS A 7 25.37 -75.60 -13.28
N PRO A 8 25.94 -75.24 -12.12
CA PRO A 8 25.22 -74.45 -11.13
C PRO A 8 25.29 -72.95 -11.48
N LYS A 9 24.11 -72.32 -11.42
CA LYS A 9 23.84 -70.90 -11.67
C LYS A 9 24.55 -69.99 -10.66
N ALA A 10 25.09 -68.88 -11.15
CA ALA A 10 25.49 -67.73 -10.34
C ALA A 10 24.33 -67.26 -9.47
N GLN A 11 24.59 -67.05 -8.17
CA GLN A 11 23.66 -66.39 -7.28
C GLN A 11 23.80 -64.87 -7.47
N ASP A 12 22.80 -64.28 -8.10
CA ASP A 12 22.65 -62.83 -8.23
C ASP A 12 22.67 -62.16 -6.84
N THR A 13 23.63 -61.28 -6.64
CA THR A 13 23.63 -60.30 -5.56
C THR A 13 22.42 -59.38 -5.74
N VAL A 14 21.35 -59.61 -4.97
CA VAL A 14 20.22 -58.67 -4.90
C VAL A 14 20.69 -57.41 -4.21
N GLY A 15 21.20 -56.46 -4.99
CA GLY A 15 21.42 -55.10 -4.56
C GLY A 15 20.11 -54.52 -4.06
N ARG A 16 19.98 -54.35 -2.74
CA ARG A 16 18.88 -53.63 -2.11
C ARG A 16 18.97 -52.17 -2.54
N ARG A 17 18.40 -51.85 -3.70
CA ARG A 17 18.27 -50.49 -4.23
C ARG A 17 17.43 -49.71 -3.22
N ARG A 18 18.10 -48.94 -2.34
CA ARG A 18 17.45 -47.97 -1.46
C ARG A 18 16.60 -47.07 -2.36
N ARG A 19 15.29 -47.30 -2.37
CA ARG A 19 14.33 -46.40 -2.99
C ARG A 19 14.35 -45.13 -2.14
N SER A 20 15.21 -44.17 -2.50
CA SER A 20 15.20 -42.83 -1.90
C SER A 20 13.82 -42.26 -2.16
N ALA A 21 13.03 -42.08 -1.10
CA ALA A 21 11.67 -41.58 -1.22
C ALA A 21 11.71 -40.13 -1.76
N PRO A 22 11.29 -39.88 -3.02
CA PRO A 22 11.38 -38.54 -3.63
C PRO A 22 10.51 -37.49 -2.93
N TRP A 23 9.63 -37.94 -2.03
CA TRP A 23 8.69 -37.14 -1.24
C TRP A 23 9.40 -36.27 -0.17
N LEU A 24 10.53 -36.72 0.37
CA LEU A 24 11.28 -35.95 1.39
C LEU A 24 12.00 -34.74 0.78
N LEU A 25 12.46 -34.85 -0.48
CA LEU A 25 13.05 -33.73 -1.22
C LEU A 25 11.98 -32.74 -1.71
N GLY A 26 10.84 -33.25 -2.19
CA GLY A 26 9.70 -32.40 -2.60
C GLY A 26 9.07 -31.62 -1.45
N GLY A 27 8.92 -32.25 -0.27
CA GLY A 27 8.39 -31.59 0.93
C GLY A 27 9.28 -30.47 1.47
N GLY A 28 10.62 -30.65 1.44
CA GLY A 28 11.56 -29.62 1.85
C GLY A 28 11.56 -28.39 0.93
N ILE A 29 11.48 -28.59 -0.39
CA ILE A 29 11.41 -27.50 -1.36
C ILE A 29 10.09 -26.73 -1.23
N ALA A 30 8.96 -27.43 -1.08
CA ALA A 30 7.66 -26.78 -0.89
C ALA A 30 7.61 -25.95 0.41
N LEU A 31 8.17 -26.46 1.51
CA LEU A 31 8.25 -25.73 2.77
C LEU A 31 9.15 -24.48 2.66
N LEU A 32 10.32 -24.61 2.03
CA LEU A 32 11.21 -23.47 1.79
C LEU A 32 10.55 -22.40 0.90
N ALA A 33 9.87 -22.81 -0.18
CA ALA A 33 9.12 -21.89 -1.03
C ALA A 33 8.01 -21.17 -0.23
N ALA A 34 7.26 -21.90 0.60
CA ALA A 34 6.24 -21.31 1.47
C ALA A 34 6.83 -20.32 2.49
N ILE A 35 7.99 -20.63 3.08
CA ILE A 35 8.69 -19.71 3.99
C ILE A 35 9.16 -18.46 3.24
N VAL A 36 9.75 -18.60 2.06
CA VAL A 36 10.22 -17.45 1.25
C VAL A 36 9.06 -16.56 0.86
N VAL A 37 7.95 -17.13 0.38
CA VAL A 37 6.72 -16.39 0.08
C VAL A 37 6.17 -15.73 1.34
N GLY A 38 6.14 -16.44 2.47
CA GLY A 38 5.68 -15.90 3.76
C GLY A 38 6.52 -14.72 4.24
N VAL A 39 7.85 -14.82 4.15
CA VAL A 39 8.78 -13.73 4.48
C VAL A 39 8.59 -12.55 3.54
N TYR A 40 8.46 -12.79 2.23
CA TYR A 40 8.23 -11.75 1.24
C TYR A 40 6.92 -10.99 1.50
N VAL A 41 5.82 -11.70 1.72
CA VAL A 41 4.51 -11.12 2.05
C VAL A 41 4.57 -10.36 3.38
N TYR A 42 5.21 -10.92 4.41
CA TYR A 42 5.36 -10.25 5.70
C TYR A 42 6.14 -8.93 5.59
N ARG A 43 7.24 -8.92 4.84
CA ARG A 43 8.05 -7.71 4.62
C ARG A 43 7.30 -6.66 3.82
N ALA A 44 6.60 -7.08 2.76
CA ALA A 44 5.77 -6.18 1.97
C ALA A 44 4.66 -5.52 2.81
N ALA A 45 4.06 -6.25 3.75
CA ALA A 45 3.05 -5.71 4.66
C ALA A 45 3.64 -4.79 5.74
N ALA A 46 4.84 -5.10 6.24
CA ALA A 46 5.54 -4.29 7.24
C ALA A 46 6.05 -2.95 6.68
N ASP A 47 6.33 -2.87 5.38
CA ASP A 47 6.95 -1.71 4.72
C ASP A 47 5.94 -0.73 4.06
N LEU A 48 4.66 -0.78 4.43
CA LEU A 48 3.69 0.19 3.91
C LEU A 48 4.07 1.63 4.30
N PRO A 49 4.12 2.57 3.35
CA PRO A 49 4.65 3.91 3.59
C PRO A 49 3.73 4.76 4.47
N GLY A 50 4.32 5.61 5.29
CA GLY A 50 3.60 6.54 6.18
C GLY A 50 3.12 5.90 7.49
N GLN A 51 2.93 6.76 8.49
CA GLN A 51 2.38 6.42 9.79
C GLN A 51 0.91 6.00 9.64
N ARG A 52 0.53 4.93 10.36
CA ARG A 52 -0.87 4.50 10.48
C ARG A 52 -1.56 5.20 11.64
N PHE A 53 -2.78 5.65 11.42
CA PHE A 53 -3.68 6.21 12.43
C PHE A 53 -4.86 5.26 12.67
N PRO A 54 -5.45 5.24 13.89
CA PRO A 54 -6.70 4.51 14.13
C PRO A 54 -7.81 5.00 13.21
N ASP A 55 -8.59 4.07 12.66
CA ASP A 55 -9.77 4.43 11.85
C ASP A 55 -10.84 5.09 12.73
N GLN A 56 -11.34 6.24 12.31
CA GLN A 56 -12.41 6.99 12.98
C GLN A 56 -13.80 6.76 12.36
N GLY A 57 -13.93 5.79 11.44
CA GLY A 57 -15.14 5.45 10.70
C GLY A 57 -15.43 6.44 9.57
N ASN A 58 -16.58 6.23 8.92
CA ASN A 58 -16.98 6.93 7.69
C ASN A 58 -18.39 7.55 7.77
N ARG A 59 -18.73 8.09 8.94
CA ARG A 59 -20.04 8.72 9.14
C ARG A 59 -20.16 9.98 8.27
N HIS A 60 -21.10 9.99 7.34
CA HIS A 60 -21.45 11.20 6.61
C HIS A 60 -22.13 12.25 7.50
N VAL A 61 -21.68 13.51 7.38
CA VAL A 61 -22.32 14.70 7.98
C VAL A 61 -23.06 15.48 6.92
N GLN A 62 -24.16 16.13 7.28
CA GLN A 62 -25.01 16.80 6.29
C GLN A 62 -24.55 18.23 5.99
N THR A 63 -23.81 18.86 6.92
CA THR A 63 -23.31 20.23 6.78
C THR A 63 -21.89 20.36 7.34
N PHE A 64 -21.15 21.35 6.87
CA PHE A 64 -19.83 21.70 7.44
C PHE A 64 -19.89 22.23 8.87
N SER A 65 -21.07 22.68 9.32
CA SER A 65 -21.30 23.22 10.66
C SER A 65 -21.73 22.17 11.68
N GLU A 66 -21.97 20.93 11.26
CA GLU A 66 -22.35 19.84 12.16
C GLU A 66 -21.21 19.58 13.16
N ALA A 67 -21.57 19.39 14.43
CA ALA A 67 -20.59 19.04 15.45
C ALA A 67 -20.03 17.63 15.20
N ILE A 68 -18.70 17.54 15.08
CA ILE A 68 -17.99 16.27 14.88
C ILE A 68 -16.93 16.06 15.97
N PRO A 69 -16.63 14.81 16.35
CA PRO A 69 -15.43 14.50 17.10
C PRO A 69 -14.17 15.02 16.39
N PRO A 70 -13.13 15.40 17.14
CA PRO A 70 -11.87 15.83 16.53
C PRO A 70 -11.22 14.69 15.75
N TYR A 71 -10.57 15.04 14.63
CA TYR A 71 -9.72 14.11 13.91
C TYR A 71 -8.46 13.75 14.72
N ASN A 72 -8.00 12.52 14.60
CA ASN A 72 -6.82 12.00 15.30
C ASN A 72 -5.50 12.22 14.52
N SER A 73 -5.59 12.79 13.32
CA SER A 73 -4.47 13.21 12.47
C SER A 73 -4.72 14.60 11.89
N ASP A 74 -3.64 15.26 11.47
CA ASP A 74 -3.71 16.56 10.78
C ASP A 74 -2.64 16.61 9.67
N PRO A 75 -3.04 16.64 8.37
CA PRO A 75 -4.40 16.58 7.82
C PRO A 75 -5.17 15.28 8.19
N PRO A 76 -6.51 15.30 8.16
CA PRO A 76 -7.31 14.15 8.59
C PRO A 76 -7.20 12.98 7.61
N THR A 77 -7.08 11.76 8.13
CA THR A 77 -6.96 10.53 7.34
C THR A 77 -8.20 9.63 7.35
N SER A 78 -9.17 9.90 8.22
CA SER A 78 -10.43 9.15 8.36
C SER A 78 -11.39 9.94 9.27
N GLY A 79 -12.64 9.48 9.43
CA GLY A 79 -13.60 10.06 10.36
C GLY A 79 -14.78 10.74 9.66
N PRO A 80 -15.64 11.46 10.40
CA PRO A 80 -16.84 12.06 9.84
C PRO A 80 -16.54 13.07 8.73
N HIS A 81 -17.31 13.04 7.64
CA HIS A 81 -16.98 13.78 6.41
C HIS A 81 -18.23 14.04 5.54
N MET A 82 -18.12 14.89 4.51
CA MET A 82 -19.29 15.25 3.67
C MET A 82 -19.71 14.10 2.75
N PRO A 83 -20.97 13.96 2.30
CA PRO A 83 -21.40 12.87 1.42
C PRO A 83 -21.02 13.08 -0.06
N TYR A 84 -20.07 13.98 -0.34
CA TYR A 84 -19.60 14.30 -1.68
C TYR A 84 -18.11 14.61 -1.64
N ILE A 85 -17.45 14.40 -2.77
CA ILE A 85 -16.01 14.59 -2.93
C ILE A 85 -15.65 15.97 -3.48
N ALA A 86 -14.40 16.39 -3.24
CA ALA A 86 -13.78 17.42 -4.05
C ALA A 86 -13.43 16.86 -5.45
N PRO A 87 -13.39 17.70 -6.51
CA PRO A 87 -12.90 17.30 -7.82
C PRO A 87 -11.50 16.68 -7.74
N TRP A 88 -11.22 15.63 -8.51
CA TRP A 88 -9.88 15.05 -8.61
C TRP A 88 -8.92 16.02 -9.32
N GLY A 89 -7.61 15.88 -9.06
CA GLY A 89 -6.56 16.63 -9.74
C GLY A 89 -6.00 17.81 -8.93
N ILE A 90 -5.62 18.87 -9.63
CA ILE A 90 -4.84 19.97 -9.04
C ILE A 90 -5.75 21.10 -8.60
N HIS A 91 -5.56 21.54 -7.35
CA HIS A 91 -6.25 22.67 -6.74
C HIS A 91 -5.25 23.74 -6.31
N THR A 92 -5.60 24.98 -6.55
CA THR A 92 -4.83 26.16 -6.12
C THR A 92 -5.30 26.72 -4.79
N GLU A 93 -6.45 26.26 -4.30
CA GLU A 93 -7.05 26.69 -3.03
C GLU A 93 -7.13 25.53 -2.03
N PRO A 94 -7.11 25.81 -0.72
CA PRO A 94 -7.27 24.76 0.29
C PRO A 94 -8.63 24.08 0.18
N ILE A 95 -8.64 22.75 0.26
CA ILE A 95 -9.88 21.96 0.27
C ILE A 95 -10.36 21.83 1.72
N PRO A 96 -11.68 21.98 2.01
CA PRO A 96 -12.22 21.70 3.33
C PRO A 96 -11.89 20.29 3.84
N ARG A 97 -11.51 20.16 5.11
CA ARG A 97 -11.08 18.91 5.75
C ARG A 97 -12.08 17.76 5.53
N GLN A 98 -13.37 18.03 5.73
CA GLN A 98 -14.43 17.04 5.56
C GLN A 98 -14.63 16.60 4.10
N LEU A 99 -14.24 17.40 3.10
CA LEU A 99 -14.29 16.94 1.70
C LEU A 99 -13.10 16.05 1.37
N GLN A 100 -11.92 16.44 1.88
CA GLN A 100 -10.72 15.65 1.67
C GLN A 100 -10.88 14.22 2.19
N VAL A 101 -11.49 14.04 3.37
CA VAL A 101 -11.69 12.72 3.96
C VAL A 101 -12.57 11.81 3.08
N HIS A 102 -13.62 12.34 2.43
CA HIS A 102 -14.42 11.52 1.48
C HIS A 102 -13.56 11.09 0.29
N ASN A 103 -12.76 12.00 -0.28
CA ASN A 103 -11.83 11.59 -1.34
C ASN A 103 -10.88 10.48 -0.86
N LEU A 104 -10.45 10.48 0.41
CA LEU A 104 -9.62 9.40 0.95
C LEU A 104 -10.39 8.08 1.12
N GLU A 105 -11.68 8.14 1.49
CA GLU A 105 -12.57 6.97 1.53
C GLU A 105 -12.66 6.31 0.15
N ASP A 106 -12.84 7.12 -0.90
CA ASP A 106 -12.91 6.73 -2.32
C ASP A 106 -11.56 6.27 -2.93
N GLY A 107 -10.59 5.94 -2.07
CA GLY A 107 -9.25 5.52 -2.45
C GLY A 107 -8.39 6.62 -3.04
N GLY A 108 -8.66 7.88 -2.67
CA GLY A 108 -7.86 9.02 -3.03
C GLY A 108 -6.57 9.13 -2.22
N VAL A 109 -5.60 9.82 -2.81
CA VAL A 109 -4.38 10.26 -2.16
C VAL A 109 -4.28 11.77 -2.26
N MET A 110 -4.14 12.45 -1.13
CA MET A 110 -3.83 13.87 -1.11
C MET A 110 -2.31 14.05 -1.09
N VAL A 111 -1.82 14.94 -1.96
CA VAL A 111 -0.46 15.48 -1.95
C VAL A 111 -0.60 16.94 -1.56
N GLN A 112 -0.26 17.27 -0.32
CA GLN A 112 -0.48 18.62 0.22
C GLN A 112 0.83 19.32 0.51
N TYR A 113 0.81 20.64 0.34
CA TYR A 113 1.96 21.47 0.60
C TYR A 113 1.60 22.69 1.45
N HIS A 114 2.58 23.16 2.22
CA HIS A 114 2.47 24.42 2.95
C HIS A 114 3.61 25.37 2.55
N CYS A 115 3.23 26.51 1.98
CA CYS A 115 4.17 27.51 1.47
C CYS A 115 3.73 28.93 1.81
N PRO A 116 3.91 29.38 3.06
CA PRO A 116 3.44 30.68 3.52
C PRO A 116 4.14 31.86 2.81
N GLN A 117 5.34 31.63 2.27
CA GLN A 117 6.14 32.63 1.55
C GLN A 117 6.13 32.41 0.02
N GLY A 118 5.29 31.48 -0.47
CA GLY A 118 5.34 31.02 -1.85
C GLY A 118 6.48 30.03 -2.12
N CYS A 119 6.26 29.11 -3.06
CA CYS A 119 7.22 28.04 -3.39
C CYS A 119 7.00 27.49 -4.81
N PRO A 120 7.06 28.32 -5.86
CA PRO A 120 6.68 27.91 -7.22
C PRO A 120 7.40 26.63 -7.70
N ASP A 121 8.68 26.47 -7.38
CA ASP A 121 9.46 25.28 -7.74
C ASP A 121 8.94 23.99 -7.08
N LEU A 122 8.49 24.07 -5.81
CA LEU A 122 7.88 22.93 -5.11
C LEU A 122 6.57 22.57 -5.80
N VAL A 123 5.70 23.55 -6.00
CA VAL A 123 4.37 23.35 -6.59
C VAL A 123 4.50 22.78 -8.00
N ALA A 124 5.45 23.27 -8.81
CA ALA A 124 5.73 22.76 -10.15
C ALA A 124 6.17 21.30 -10.13
N LYS A 125 7.07 20.91 -9.23
CA LYS A 125 7.49 19.50 -9.07
C LYS A 125 6.34 18.60 -8.64
N LEU A 126 5.57 19.00 -7.64
CA LEU A 126 4.41 18.22 -7.18
C LEU A 126 3.34 18.12 -8.28
N THR A 127 3.10 19.20 -9.01
CA THR A 127 2.21 19.24 -10.18
C THR A 127 2.64 18.21 -11.21
N ALA A 128 3.92 18.19 -11.59
CA ALA A 128 4.43 17.23 -12.56
C ALA A 128 4.21 15.76 -12.12
N ILE A 129 4.34 15.48 -10.82
CA ILE A 129 4.05 14.14 -10.27
C ILE A 129 2.55 13.84 -10.37
N VAL A 130 1.69 14.74 -9.88
CA VAL A 130 0.24 14.51 -9.79
C VAL A 130 -0.42 14.45 -11.18
N SER A 131 0.06 15.24 -12.15
CA SER A 131 -0.44 15.22 -13.54
C SER A 131 -0.24 13.87 -14.25
N SER A 132 0.57 12.96 -13.70
CA SER A 132 0.70 11.60 -14.23
C SER A 132 -0.43 10.65 -13.82
N TYR A 133 -1.40 11.14 -13.03
CA TYR A 133 -2.55 10.38 -12.55
C TYR A 133 -3.85 11.01 -13.06
N ASP A 134 -4.68 10.19 -13.70
CA ASP A 134 -5.97 10.55 -14.29
C ASP A 134 -7.07 10.83 -13.26
N ARG A 135 -7.00 10.17 -12.10
CA ARG A 135 -7.96 10.27 -10.99
C ARG A 135 -7.33 9.81 -9.68
N GLN A 136 -8.04 10.06 -8.57
CA GLN A 136 -7.71 9.58 -7.22
C GLN A 136 -6.41 10.11 -6.63
N VAL A 137 -5.85 11.18 -7.23
CA VAL A 137 -4.75 11.93 -6.64
C VAL A 137 -5.11 13.40 -6.70
N ILE A 138 -4.93 14.10 -5.59
CA ILE A 138 -5.19 15.53 -5.48
C ILE A 138 -3.92 16.26 -5.05
N LEU A 139 -3.63 17.38 -5.69
CA LEU A 139 -2.65 18.36 -5.21
C LEU A 139 -3.41 19.56 -4.65
N ALA A 140 -3.15 19.96 -3.41
CA ALA A 140 -3.77 21.16 -2.83
C ALA A 140 -2.89 21.81 -1.75
N PRO A 141 -2.95 23.14 -1.57
CA PRO A 141 -2.32 23.77 -0.41
C PRO A 141 -3.05 23.39 0.90
N TYR A 142 -2.32 23.29 2.00
CA TYR A 142 -2.88 23.11 3.34
C TYR A 142 -2.15 24.03 4.34
N PRO A 143 -2.66 25.25 4.59
CA PRO A 143 -1.94 26.28 5.36
C PRO A 143 -1.66 25.95 6.83
N ALA A 144 -2.43 25.04 7.44
CA ALA A 144 -2.28 24.71 8.86
C ALA A 144 -1.15 23.68 9.14
N MET A 145 -0.53 23.11 8.11
CA MET A 145 0.53 22.11 8.25
C MET A 145 1.82 22.72 8.78
N LYS A 146 2.56 21.95 9.59
CA LYS A 146 3.89 22.36 10.08
C LYS A 146 5.03 21.96 9.13
N THR A 147 4.86 20.86 8.42
CA THR A 147 5.81 20.34 7.43
C THR A 147 5.52 20.88 6.04
N ARG A 148 6.54 20.88 5.18
CA ARG A 148 6.40 21.44 3.82
C ARG A 148 5.50 20.58 2.93
N ILE A 149 5.55 19.26 3.09
CA ILE A 149 4.79 18.28 2.30
C ILE A 149 4.15 17.26 3.25
N VAL A 150 2.89 16.92 2.98
CA VAL A 150 2.20 15.80 3.62
C VAL A 150 1.43 15.02 2.56
N LEU A 151 1.52 13.70 2.64
CA LEU A 151 0.72 12.78 1.86
C LEU A 151 -0.30 12.14 2.79
N THR A 152 -1.58 12.11 2.39
CA THR A 152 -2.60 11.35 3.11
C THR A 152 -3.32 10.36 2.22
N ALA A 153 -3.64 9.21 2.79
CA ALA A 153 -4.58 8.21 2.30
C ALA A 153 -5.43 7.75 3.50
N TRP A 154 -6.46 6.91 3.28
CA TRP A 154 -7.27 6.42 4.39
C TRP A 154 -6.40 5.79 5.48
N THR A 155 -6.50 6.31 6.71
CA THR A 155 -5.68 5.93 7.89
C THR A 155 -4.16 6.09 7.78
N ARG A 156 -3.64 6.78 6.76
CA ARG A 156 -2.21 6.86 6.46
C ARG A 156 -1.74 8.28 6.22
N LEU A 157 -0.64 8.66 6.86
CA LEU A 157 -0.04 9.99 6.73
C LEU A 157 1.48 9.87 6.60
N ASP A 158 2.06 10.55 5.62
CA ASP A 158 3.50 10.66 5.46
C ASP A 158 3.93 12.12 5.32
N ALA A 159 4.74 12.63 6.26
CA ALA A 159 5.13 14.02 6.36
C ALA A 159 6.65 14.19 6.18
N PHE A 160 7.06 15.19 5.39
CA PHE A 160 8.46 15.47 5.11
C PHE A 160 8.65 16.86 4.47
N ASP A 161 9.88 17.34 4.41
CA ASP A 161 10.16 18.72 4.00
C ASP A 161 10.72 18.86 2.58
N GLU A 162 11.34 17.83 2.02
CA GLU A 162 11.95 17.89 0.69
C GLU A 162 11.22 17.02 -0.33
N VAL A 163 11.18 17.46 -1.59
CA VAL A 163 10.59 16.67 -2.66
C VAL A 163 11.42 15.41 -2.90
N ASP A 164 10.85 14.29 -2.51
CA ASP A 164 11.30 12.96 -2.88
C ASP A 164 10.23 12.32 -3.78
N GLU A 165 10.43 12.43 -5.09
CA GLU A 165 9.50 11.88 -6.08
C GLU A 165 9.30 10.36 -5.91
N SER A 166 10.36 9.64 -5.55
CA SER A 166 10.30 8.19 -5.37
C SER A 166 9.40 7.81 -4.18
N ARG A 167 9.50 8.56 -3.08
CA ARG A 167 8.67 8.41 -1.88
C ARG A 167 7.22 8.77 -2.16
N ILE A 168 6.96 9.89 -2.83
CA ILE A 168 5.61 10.32 -3.19
C ILE A 168 4.94 9.26 -4.06
N ARG A 169 5.60 8.81 -5.14
CA ARG A 169 5.04 7.79 -6.03
C ARG A 169 4.85 6.45 -5.33
N ARG A 170 5.74 6.08 -4.41
CA ARG A 170 5.58 4.86 -3.59
C ARG A 170 4.33 4.94 -2.71
N PHE A 171 4.09 6.09 -2.05
CA PHE A 171 2.87 6.31 -1.26
C PHE A 171 1.61 6.26 -2.12
N ILE A 172 1.61 6.95 -3.27
CA ILE A 172 0.47 6.93 -4.20
C ILE A 172 0.16 5.50 -4.67
N ARG A 173 1.18 4.75 -5.10
CA ARG A 173 0.99 3.35 -5.55
C ARG A 173 0.48 2.43 -4.44
N ALA A 174 0.84 2.69 -3.18
CA ALA A 174 0.43 1.84 -2.07
C ALA A 174 -1.06 1.97 -1.73
N TYR A 175 -1.67 3.13 -2.00
CA TYR A 175 -3.01 3.44 -1.47
C TYR A 175 -4.04 3.89 -2.50
N ARG A 176 -3.63 4.45 -3.64
CA ARG A 176 -4.56 4.90 -4.68
C ARG A 176 -5.46 3.75 -5.14
N GLY A 177 -6.76 3.98 -5.12
CA GLY A 177 -7.78 3.05 -5.61
C GLY A 177 -8.23 1.99 -4.60
N ILE A 178 -7.74 2.03 -3.35
CA ILE A 178 -8.27 1.19 -2.28
C ILE A 178 -9.51 1.90 -1.72
N ASP A 179 -10.69 1.39 -2.08
CA ASP A 179 -11.98 1.93 -1.64
C ASP A 179 -12.31 1.46 -0.21
N HIS A 180 -12.87 2.36 0.61
CA HIS A 180 -13.17 2.13 2.03
C HIS A 180 -14.65 2.30 2.39
N HIS A 181 -15.53 2.41 1.39
CA HIS A 181 -16.96 2.35 1.63
C HIS A 181 -17.36 1.02 2.29
N PRO A 182 -18.38 1.02 3.18
CA PRO A 182 -18.99 -0.22 3.62
C PRO A 182 -19.66 -0.87 2.40
N GLY A 183 -19.27 -2.11 2.09
CA GLY A 183 -19.91 -2.93 1.06
C GLY A 183 -21.30 -3.41 1.47
#